data_AF-A0A9E5AWT0-F1
#
_entry.id   AF-A0A9E5AWT0-F1
#
_cell.length_a   1.000
_cell.length_b   1.000
_cell.length_c   1.000
_cell.angle_alpha   90.00
_cell.angle_beta   90.00
_cell.angle_gamma   90.00
#
_symmetry.space_group_name_H-M   'P 1'
#
loop_
_entity.id
_entity.type
_entity.pdbx_description
1 polymer ?
#
loop_
_entity_poly.entity_id
_entity_poly.type
_entity_poly.pdbx_seq_one_letter_code
_entity_poly.pdbx_strand_id
1 'polypeptide(L)'
;MSYAVHIEQFEGPLDLLLQLIESQKLDITSVSLMQVTEPFVAHVREKKGQIPPEELADFLVIAAKLIYLKSRALLPSLTDPSLEEGPDLETQLKMYKKFVDAAHRLGEMVIAGQSSYGRVRRPVREYFGEFVPPRGVTSEVLHDLYERVIRRLEPVMKLPQAAIERVITLEEKIEQLTQRIRDGLRTSFHKFLAESGDRKEIAVAFLALLELVKQRIIKVEQKNLFEEIHLERV
;
A
#
# COMPACT_ATOMS: atom_id res chain seq x y z
N MET A 1 -1.48 -30.00 -24.59
CA MET A 1 -2.64 -29.17 -24.20
C MET A 1 -2.27 -28.48 -22.90
N SER A 2 -1.68 -27.28 -22.99
CA SER A 2 -1.20 -26.52 -21.85
C SER A 2 -2.38 -25.85 -21.14
N TYR A 3 -2.80 -26.40 -20.01
CA TYR A 3 -3.64 -25.68 -19.07
C TYR A 3 -2.75 -24.74 -18.27
N ALA A 4 -2.50 -23.55 -18.81
CA ALA A 4 -1.98 -22.43 -18.04
C ALA A 4 -3.19 -21.77 -17.35
N VAL A 5 -3.62 -22.37 -16.25
CA VAL A 5 -4.59 -21.73 -15.35
C VAL A 5 -3.80 -20.70 -14.56
N HIS A 6 -3.77 -19.46 -15.04
CA HIS A 6 -3.24 -18.32 -14.30
C HIS A 6 -4.29 -17.87 -13.29
N ILE A 7 -4.06 -18.24 -12.05
CA ILE A 7 -4.63 -17.62 -10.85
C ILE A 7 -3.39 -17.42 -9.92
N GLU A 8 -3.14 -16.35 -9.16
CA GLU A 8 -4.03 -15.46 -8.39
C GLU A 8 -3.35 -14.10 -8.12
N GLN A 9 -4.16 -13.08 -7.86
CA GLN A 9 -3.79 -12.00 -6.94
C GLN A 9 -3.84 -12.59 -5.53
N PHE A 10 -2.68 -12.79 -4.89
CA PHE A 10 -2.65 -13.22 -3.50
C PHE A 10 -2.83 -12.01 -2.59
N GLU A 11 -3.54 -12.18 -1.48
CA GLU A 11 -3.58 -11.15 -0.43
C GLU A 11 -2.40 -11.32 0.54
N GLY A 12 -1.18 -11.31 -0.03
CA GLY A 12 0.08 -11.35 0.71
C GLY A 12 0.70 -12.75 0.89
N PRO A 13 1.76 -12.86 1.73
CA PRO A 13 2.60 -14.06 1.78
C PRO A 13 2.00 -15.25 2.52
N LEU A 14 1.09 -15.02 3.48
CA LEU A 14 0.41 -16.10 4.20
C LEU A 14 -0.60 -16.83 3.31
N ASP A 15 -1.25 -16.09 2.40
CA ASP A 15 -2.18 -16.65 1.43
C ASP A 15 -1.47 -17.58 0.45
N LEU A 16 -0.35 -17.11 -0.13
CA LEU A 16 0.50 -17.93 -0.98
C LEU A 16 0.96 -19.21 -0.26
N LEU A 17 1.36 -19.12 1.00
CA LEU A 17 1.74 -20.29 1.80
C LEU A 17 0.59 -21.27 2.00
N LEU A 18 -0.59 -20.76 2.33
CA LEU A 18 -1.79 -21.57 2.53
C LEU A 18 -2.13 -22.34 1.25
N GLN A 19 -2.14 -21.66 0.11
CA GLN A 19 -2.40 -22.27 -1.19
C GLN A 19 -1.37 -23.32 -1.59
N LEU A 20 -0.07 -23.07 -1.33
CA LEU A 20 0.97 -24.05 -1.60
C LEU A 20 0.78 -25.33 -0.76
N ILE A 21 0.43 -25.19 0.52
CA ILE A 21 0.12 -26.32 1.41
C ILE A 21 -1.11 -27.09 0.92
N GLU A 22 -2.18 -26.38 0.57
CA GLU A 22 -3.43 -26.98 0.12
C GLU A 22 -3.29 -27.67 -1.24
N SER A 23 -2.54 -27.09 -2.18
CA SER A 23 -2.26 -27.67 -3.49
C SER A 23 -1.52 -29.01 -3.39
N GLN A 24 -0.68 -29.17 -2.37
CA GLN A 24 0.06 -30.40 -2.09
C GLN A 24 -0.70 -31.35 -1.14
N LYS A 25 -1.92 -30.98 -0.71
CA LYS A 25 -2.75 -31.73 0.25
C LYS A 25 -2.02 -32.02 1.57
N LEU A 26 -1.25 -31.05 2.05
CA LEU A 26 -0.49 -31.15 3.29
C LEU A 26 -1.26 -30.55 4.46
N ASP A 27 -1.02 -31.07 5.67
CA ASP A 27 -1.49 -30.43 6.90
C ASP A 27 -0.61 -29.24 7.27
N ILE A 28 -1.14 -28.22 7.96
CA ILE A 28 -0.34 -27.10 8.46
C ILE A 28 0.50 -27.57 9.65
N THR A 29 1.73 -27.99 9.35
CA THR A 29 2.74 -28.42 10.31
C THR A 29 4.11 -27.83 9.94
N SER A 30 5.02 -27.75 10.91
CA SER A 30 6.43 -27.40 10.67
C SER A 30 7.08 -28.24 9.55
N VAL A 31 6.75 -29.53 9.45
CA VAL A 31 7.26 -30.42 8.39
C VAL A 31 6.76 -30.00 7.02
N SER A 32 5.47 -29.70 6.90
CA SER A 32 4.87 -29.24 5.64
C SER A 32 5.40 -27.87 5.22
N LEU A 33 5.63 -26.96 6.16
CA LEU A 33 6.23 -25.65 5.89
C LEU A 33 7.62 -25.78 5.26
N MET A 34 8.42 -26.75 5.71
CA MET A 34 9.73 -27.04 5.10
C MET A 34 9.61 -27.58 3.66
N GLN A 35 8.57 -28.36 3.37
CA GLN A 35 8.33 -28.88 2.01
C GLN A 35 7.92 -27.78 1.04
N VAL A 36 7.05 -26.85 1.48
CA VAL A 36 6.60 -25.73 0.64
C VAL A 36 7.58 -24.55 0.59
N THR A 37 8.71 -24.61 1.32
CA THR A 37 9.73 -23.56 1.32
C THR A 37 10.32 -23.31 -0.07
N GLU A 38 10.67 -24.38 -0.79
CA GLU A 38 11.28 -24.25 -2.13
C GLU A 38 10.29 -23.66 -3.15
N PRO A 39 9.04 -24.17 -3.27
CA PRO A 39 8.01 -23.53 -4.09
C PRO A 39 7.76 -22.06 -3.73
N PHE A 40 7.73 -21.71 -2.45
CA PHE A 40 7.50 -20.33 -2.01
C PHE A 40 8.61 -19.39 -2.47
N VAL A 41 9.89 -19.76 -2.21
CA VAL A 41 11.04 -18.94 -2.60
C VAL A 41 11.16 -18.84 -4.12
N ALA A 42 10.88 -19.93 -4.85
CA ALA A 42 10.85 -19.92 -6.30
C ALA A 42 9.81 -18.92 -6.84
N HIS A 43 8.60 -18.92 -6.26
CA HIS A 43 7.53 -18.01 -6.65
C HIS A 43 7.91 -16.54 -6.42
N VAL A 44 8.45 -16.21 -5.24
CA VAL A 44 8.90 -14.85 -4.92
C VAL A 44 10.01 -14.42 -5.88
N ARG A 45 10.94 -15.31 -6.22
CA ARG A 45 12.04 -15.02 -7.16
C ARG A 45 11.55 -14.74 -8.58
N GLU A 46 10.57 -15.51 -9.05
CA GLU A 46 9.98 -15.36 -10.39
C GLU A 46 9.17 -14.06 -10.48
N LYS A 47 8.38 -13.74 -9.45
CA LYS A 47 7.46 -12.61 -9.46
C LYS A 47 7.98 -11.33 -8.81
N LYS A 48 9.21 -11.29 -8.27
CA LYS A 48 9.78 -10.10 -7.60
C LYS A 48 9.68 -8.79 -8.39
N GLY A 49 9.68 -8.84 -9.72
CA GLY A 49 9.57 -7.65 -10.58
C GLY A 49 8.13 -7.16 -10.79
N GLN A 50 7.14 -7.93 -10.34
CA GLN A 50 5.71 -7.65 -10.45
C GLN A 50 5.09 -7.30 -9.08
N ILE A 51 5.76 -7.66 -7.98
CA ILE A 51 5.32 -7.38 -6.61
C ILE A 51 5.75 -5.94 -6.24
N PRO A 52 4.84 -5.09 -5.72
CA PRO A 52 5.20 -3.78 -5.19
C PRO A 52 6.33 -3.88 -4.15
N PRO A 53 7.28 -2.92 -4.10
CA PRO A 53 8.40 -2.98 -3.17
C PRO A 53 8.00 -3.10 -1.69
N GLU A 54 6.88 -2.49 -1.31
CA GLU A 54 6.34 -2.54 0.06
C GLU A 54 5.87 -3.95 0.42
N GLU A 55 5.12 -4.61 -0.46
CA GLU A 55 4.66 -5.98 -0.26
C GLU A 55 5.81 -7.00 -0.35
N LEU A 56 6.81 -6.74 -1.20
CA LEU A 56 7.97 -7.62 -1.34
C LEU A 56 8.71 -7.80 -0.02
N ALA A 57 8.76 -6.78 0.83
CA ALA A 57 9.38 -6.87 2.15
C ALA A 57 8.71 -7.96 3.01
N ASP A 58 7.37 -8.02 3.02
CA ASP A 58 6.61 -9.03 3.76
C ASP A 58 6.89 -10.45 3.25
N PHE A 59 6.97 -10.63 1.93
CA PHE A 59 7.36 -11.90 1.32
C PHE A 59 8.77 -12.32 1.72
N LEU A 60 9.72 -11.38 1.77
CA LEU A 60 11.10 -11.67 2.15
C LEU A 60 11.22 -12.07 3.63
N VAL A 61 10.44 -11.46 4.52
CA VAL A 61 10.39 -11.84 5.95
C VAL A 61 9.91 -13.29 6.09
N ILE A 62 8.84 -13.65 5.40
CA ILE A 62 8.32 -15.04 5.44
C ILE A 62 9.30 -16.01 4.78
N ALA A 63 9.94 -15.65 3.66
CA ALA A 63 10.96 -16.47 3.02
C ALA A 63 12.14 -16.75 3.97
N ALA A 64 12.64 -15.72 4.67
CA ALA A 64 13.72 -15.87 5.64
C ALA A 64 13.33 -16.82 6.78
N LYS A 65 12.11 -16.69 7.32
CA LYS A 65 11.58 -17.59 8.36
C LYS A 65 11.49 -19.04 7.89
N LEU A 66 11.02 -19.29 6.66
CA LEU A 66 10.93 -20.64 6.10
C LEU A 66 12.32 -21.27 5.90
N ILE A 67 13.27 -20.50 5.37
CA ILE A 67 14.66 -20.94 5.20
C ILE A 67 15.29 -21.26 6.56
N TYR A 68 15.04 -20.42 7.58
CA TYR A 68 15.50 -20.67 8.94
C TYR A 68 14.91 -21.96 9.53
N LEU A 69 13.60 -22.17 9.40
CA LEU A 69 12.93 -23.40 9.85
C LEU A 69 13.55 -24.64 9.20
N LYS A 70 13.79 -24.59 7.88
CA LYS A 70 14.45 -25.67 7.13
C LYS A 70 15.90 -25.88 7.56
N SER A 71 16.66 -24.81 7.77
CA SER A 71 18.04 -24.87 8.23
C SER A 71 18.16 -25.48 9.62
N ARG A 72 17.32 -25.05 10.58
CA ARG A 72 17.32 -25.57 11.95
C ARG A 72 16.99 -27.06 12.01
N ALA A 73 16.07 -27.53 11.15
CA ALA A 73 15.75 -28.94 11.05
C ALA A 73 16.91 -29.79 10.49
N LEU A 74 17.72 -29.22 9.58
CA LEU A 74 18.90 -29.88 9.02
C LEU A 74 20.15 -29.74 9.91
N LEU A 75 20.26 -28.65 10.65
CA LEU A 75 21.41 -28.28 11.48
C LEU A 75 20.93 -27.77 12.85
N PRO A 76 20.69 -28.67 13.83
CA PRO A 76 20.11 -28.33 15.13
C PRO A 76 20.95 -27.37 15.98
N SER A 77 22.24 -27.21 15.66
CA SER A 77 23.18 -26.34 16.37
C SER A 77 23.11 -24.86 15.95
N LEU A 78 22.33 -24.54 14.92
CA LEU A 78 22.11 -23.15 14.50
C LEU A 78 20.87 -22.61 15.21
N THR A 79 21.08 -21.61 16.06
CA THR A 79 20.00 -20.88 16.73
C THR A 79 20.20 -19.40 16.45
N ASP A 80 19.21 -18.77 15.82
CA ASP A 80 19.19 -17.31 15.59
C ASP A 80 18.03 -16.72 16.39
N PRO A 81 18.29 -16.01 17.52
CA PRO A 81 17.26 -15.45 18.38
C PRO A 81 16.34 -14.47 17.65
N SER A 82 16.86 -13.75 16.65
CA SER A 82 16.11 -12.70 15.94
C SER A 82 14.98 -13.26 15.06
N LEU A 83 15.10 -14.52 14.65
CA LEU A 83 14.10 -15.22 13.83
C LEU A 83 13.13 -16.06 14.67
N GLU A 84 13.42 -16.22 15.97
CA GLU A 84 12.52 -16.83 16.96
C GLU A 84 11.62 -15.81 17.67
N GLU A 85 11.85 -14.51 17.46
CA GLU A 85 10.97 -13.46 17.99
C GLU A 85 9.60 -13.46 17.26
N GLY A 86 8.54 -13.71 18.03
CA GLY A 86 7.15 -13.64 17.58
C GLY A 86 6.41 -14.97 17.63
N PRO A 87 5.12 -14.97 17.23
CA PRO A 87 4.33 -16.20 17.18
C PRO A 87 4.87 -17.14 16.09
N ASP A 88 4.86 -18.43 16.40
CA ASP A 88 5.28 -19.50 15.50
C ASP A 88 4.50 -19.47 14.18
N LEU A 89 5.20 -19.64 13.05
CA LEU A 89 4.64 -19.49 11.71
C LEU A 89 3.51 -20.50 11.44
N GLU A 90 3.62 -21.71 11.99
CA GLU A 90 2.55 -22.72 11.92
C GLU A 90 1.28 -22.21 12.61
N THR A 91 1.42 -21.61 13.79
CA THR A 91 0.30 -21.04 14.56
C THR A 91 -0.32 -19.85 13.84
N GLN A 92 0.51 -18.96 13.28
CA GLN A 92 0.04 -17.83 12.46
C GLN A 92 -0.76 -18.32 11.25
N LEU A 93 -0.26 -19.31 10.53
CA LEU A 93 -0.93 -19.83 9.33
C LEU A 93 -2.24 -20.56 9.67
N LYS A 94 -2.28 -21.31 10.78
CA LYS A 94 -3.53 -21.89 11.30
C LYS A 94 -4.56 -20.83 11.66
N MET A 95 -4.13 -19.71 12.25
CA MET A 95 -5.01 -18.60 12.58
C MET A 95 -5.54 -17.93 11.30
N TYR A 96 -4.65 -17.65 10.35
CA TYR A 96 -5.00 -17.08 9.06
C TYR A 96 -6.04 -17.94 8.33
N LYS A 97 -5.82 -19.25 8.24
CA LYS A 97 -6.78 -20.20 7.64
C LYS A 97 -8.18 -20.10 8.26
N LYS A 98 -8.28 -19.98 9.59
CA LYS A 98 -9.59 -19.81 10.26
C LYS A 98 -10.32 -18.55 9.82
N PHE A 99 -9.60 -17.46 9.58
CA PHE A 99 -10.19 -16.21 9.08
C PHE A 99 -10.59 -16.33 7.62
N VAL A 100 -9.79 -16.97 6.78
CA VAL A 100 -10.13 -17.26 5.38
C VAL A 100 -11.39 -18.12 5.30
N ASP A 101 -11.46 -19.22 6.05
CA ASP A 101 -12.64 -20.10 6.12
C ASP A 101 -13.89 -19.34 6.60
N ALA A 102 -13.74 -18.46 7.59
CA ALA A 102 -14.83 -17.62 8.08
C ALA A 102 -15.28 -16.60 7.04
N ALA A 103 -14.33 -15.99 6.32
CA ALA A 103 -14.61 -15.03 5.25
C ALA A 103 -15.36 -15.69 4.09
N HIS A 104 -14.96 -16.90 3.68
CA HIS A 104 -15.68 -17.68 2.68
C HIS A 104 -17.12 -17.99 3.12
N ARG A 105 -17.30 -18.46 4.35
CA ARG A 105 -18.65 -18.71 4.91
C ARG A 105 -19.51 -17.45 4.93
N LEU A 106 -18.95 -16.31 5.33
CA LEU A 106 -19.67 -15.03 5.29
C LEU A 106 -20.03 -14.63 3.86
N GLY A 107 -19.12 -14.84 2.90
CA GLY A 107 -19.37 -14.64 1.48
C GLY A 107 -20.53 -15.50 0.96
N GLU A 108 -20.55 -16.78 1.32
CA GLU A 108 -21.66 -17.69 0.99
C GLU A 108 -23.00 -17.22 1.59
N MET A 109 -23.01 -16.78 2.85
CA MET A 109 -24.22 -16.25 3.49
C MET A 109 -24.75 -15.00 2.77
N VAL A 110 -23.85 -14.11 2.35
CA VAL A 110 -24.19 -12.90 1.60
C VAL A 110 -24.77 -13.27 0.22
N ILE A 111 -24.12 -14.18 -0.51
CA ILE A 111 -24.58 -14.65 -1.84
C ILE A 111 -25.93 -15.37 -1.73
N ALA A 112 -26.12 -16.17 -0.68
CA ALA A 112 -27.38 -16.87 -0.39
C ALA A 112 -28.51 -15.91 0.05
N GLY A 113 -28.24 -14.60 0.14
CA GLY A 113 -29.23 -13.61 0.52
C GLY A 113 -29.68 -13.73 1.98
N GLN A 114 -28.87 -14.35 2.84
CA GLN A 114 -29.14 -14.44 4.28
C GLN A 114 -28.89 -13.10 4.98
N SER A 115 -29.67 -12.10 4.60
CA SER A 115 -29.62 -10.76 5.16
C SER A 115 -30.70 -10.60 6.22
N SER A 116 -30.29 -10.24 7.43
CA SER A 116 -31.21 -9.76 8.45
C SER A 116 -31.25 -8.24 8.38
N TYR A 117 -32.42 -7.68 8.06
CA TYR A 117 -32.62 -6.24 8.08
C TYR A 117 -33.03 -5.79 9.48
N GLY A 118 -32.27 -4.86 10.06
CA GLY A 118 -32.70 -4.17 11.26
C GLY A 118 -34.01 -3.42 11.00
N ARG A 119 -34.90 -3.36 12.01
CA ARG A 119 -36.07 -2.48 11.93
C ARG A 119 -35.59 -1.03 11.83
N VAL A 120 -35.75 -0.40 10.66
CA VAL A 120 -35.30 0.99 10.37
C VAL A 120 -35.92 1.99 11.36
N ARG A 121 -37.13 1.70 11.84
CA ARG A 121 -37.75 2.40 12.95
C ARG A 121 -38.36 1.38 13.90
N ARG A 122 -38.06 1.50 15.20
CA ARG A 122 -38.96 0.92 16.21
C ARG A 122 -40.33 1.57 15.99
N PRO A 123 -41.45 0.82 16.10
CA PRO A 123 -42.75 1.47 16.18
C PRO A 123 -42.70 2.40 17.39
N VAL A 124 -42.58 3.70 17.11
CA VAL A 124 -42.72 4.73 18.12
C VAL A 124 -44.20 4.69 18.45
N ARG A 125 -44.55 4.19 19.63
CA ARG A 125 -45.87 4.42 20.19
C ARG A 125 -46.02 5.94 20.16
N GLU A 126 -47.00 6.47 19.44
CA GLU A 126 -47.24 7.92 19.41
C GLU A 126 -47.44 8.38 20.85
N TYR A 127 -46.38 8.95 21.42
CA TYR A 127 -46.37 9.41 22.80
C TYR A 127 -46.92 10.83 22.74
N PHE A 128 -48.23 10.96 22.97
CA PHE A 128 -48.91 12.25 23.16
C PHE A 128 -48.63 12.84 24.56
N GLY A 129 -47.40 12.74 25.06
CA GLY A 129 -47.00 13.19 26.40
C GLY A 129 -45.82 14.16 26.34
N GLU A 130 -45.62 14.92 27.42
CA GLU A 130 -44.45 15.78 27.59
C GLU A 130 -43.16 14.96 27.56
N PHE A 131 -42.12 15.48 26.91
CA PHE A 131 -40.81 14.84 26.83
C PHE A 131 -40.18 14.80 28.22
N VAL A 132 -40.06 13.60 28.80
CA VAL A 132 -39.33 13.37 30.04
C VAL A 132 -37.96 12.77 29.68
N PRO A 133 -36.85 13.47 29.94
CA PRO A 133 -35.52 12.94 29.66
C PRO A 133 -35.27 11.67 30.48
N PRO A 134 -34.63 10.63 29.90
CA PRO A 134 -34.27 9.42 30.64
C PRO A 134 -33.38 9.75 31.84
N ARG A 135 -33.57 9.04 32.96
CA ARG A 135 -32.73 9.21 34.15
C ARG A 135 -31.26 8.89 33.83
N GLY A 136 -30.35 9.79 34.18
CA GLY A 136 -28.91 9.63 33.95
C GLY A 136 -28.38 10.21 32.64
N VAL A 137 -29.22 10.91 31.85
CA VAL A 137 -28.76 11.70 30.71
C VAL A 137 -28.27 13.06 31.20
N THR A 138 -26.97 13.31 31.11
CA THR A 138 -26.36 14.62 31.40
C THR A 138 -25.96 15.32 30.10
N SER A 139 -25.57 16.60 30.20
CA SER A 139 -25.02 17.38 29.08
C SER A 139 -23.83 16.69 28.42
N GLU A 140 -22.97 16.05 29.21
CA GLU A 140 -21.76 15.38 28.75
C GLU A 140 -22.12 14.14 27.92
N VAL A 141 -23.09 13.34 28.37
CA VAL A 141 -23.58 12.17 27.64
C VAL A 141 -24.19 12.57 26.29
N LEU A 142 -24.90 13.70 26.24
CA LEU A 142 -25.47 14.23 24.99
C LEU A 142 -24.38 14.73 24.04
N HIS A 143 -23.35 15.39 24.56
CA HIS A 143 -22.18 15.82 23.78
C HIS A 143 -21.45 14.60 23.16
N ASP A 144 -21.16 13.57 23.95
CA ASP A 144 -20.50 12.34 23.48
C ASP A 144 -21.34 11.58 22.44
N LEU A 145 -22.67 11.61 22.58
CA LEU A 145 -23.58 11.02 21.59
C LEU A 145 -23.56 11.83 20.28
N TYR A 146 -23.59 13.16 20.38
CA TYR A 146 -23.53 14.05 19.24
C TYR A 146 -22.22 13.87 18.46
N GLU A 147 -21.07 13.84 19.15
CA GLU A 147 -19.79 13.57 18.51
C GLU A 147 -19.74 12.20 17.81
N ARG A 148 -20.28 11.15 18.44
CA ARG A 148 -20.34 9.81 17.82
C ARG A 148 -21.21 9.78 16.55
N VAL A 149 -22.31 10.52 16.54
CA VAL A 149 -23.16 10.64 15.35
C VAL A 149 -22.42 11.38 14.24
N ILE A 150 -21.74 12.50 14.55
CA ILE A 150 -20.94 13.24 13.58
C ILE A 150 -19.82 12.37 13.02
N ARG A 151 -19.04 11.70 13.87
CA ARG A 151 -17.94 10.80 13.44
C ARG A 151 -18.41 9.64 12.57
N ARG A 152 -19.68 9.22 12.71
CA ARG A 152 -20.28 8.18 11.86
C ARG A 152 -20.73 8.72 10.50
N LEU A 153 -21.04 10.02 10.42
CA LEU A 153 -21.33 10.74 9.18
C LEU A 153 -20.06 11.20 8.47
N GLU A 154 -18.96 11.37 9.20
CA GLU A 154 -17.64 11.50 8.60
C GLU A 154 -17.34 10.22 7.78
N PRO A 155 -17.04 10.34 6.48
CA PRO A 155 -16.77 9.19 5.65
C PRO A 155 -15.63 8.38 6.26
N VAL A 156 -15.92 7.12 6.63
CA VAL A 156 -14.91 6.13 6.99
C VAL A 156 -14.01 5.98 5.78
N MET A 157 -12.78 6.46 5.91
CA MET A 157 -11.82 6.67 4.83
C MET A 157 -12.26 7.78 3.86
N LYS A 158 -11.63 8.96 4.00
CA LYS A 158 -10.95 9.47 2.82
C LYS A 158 -9.95 8.37 2.46
N LEU A 159 -10.31 7.47 1.52
CA LEU A 159 -9.29 6.81 0.70
C LEU A 159 -8.28 7.93 0.40
N PRO A 160 -6.96 7.73 0.53
CA PRO A 160 -6.06 8.66 -0.10
C PRO A 160 -6.59 8.74 -1.52
N GLN A 161 -7.19 9.89 -1.85
CA GLN A 161 -7.20 10.29 -3.22
C GLN A 161 -5.71 10.33 -3.48
N ALA A 162 -5.18 9.24 -4.04
CA ALA A 162 -4.27 9.38 -5.14
C ALA A 162 -5.03 10.28 -6.12
N ALA A 163 -5.06 11.59 -5.80
CA ALA A 163 -4.77 12.59 -6.77
C ALA A 163 -3.59 11.97 -7.47
N ILE A 164 -3.86 11.50 -8.68
CA ILE A 164 -2.83 11.03 -9.58
C ILE A 164 -1.88 12.22 -9.63
N GLU A 165 -0.89 12.24 -8.73
CA GLU A 165 0.15 13.24 -8.72
C GLU A 165 0.73 13.03 -10.10
N ARG A 166 0.52 13.99 -11.01
CA ARG A 166 1.07 13.90 -12.35
C ARG A 166 2.57 13.71 -12.11
N VAL A 167 3.05 12.49 -12.35
CA VAL A 167 4.46 12.16 -12.22
C VAL A 167 5.11 12.84 -13.40
N ILE A 168 5.53 14.09 -13.21
CA ILE A 168 6.20 14.82 -14.26
C ILE A 168 7.58 14.19 -14.41
N THR A 169 7.83 13.61 -15.58
CA THR A 169 9.09 12.92 -15.82
C THR A 169 10.21 13.91 -16.12
N LEU A 170 11.44 13.44 -15.98
CA LEU A 170 12.62 14.21 -16.36
C LEU A 170 12.59 14.57 -17.86
N GLU A 171 12.16 13.64 -18.72
CA GLU A 171 12.08 13.89 -20.17
C GLU A 171 11.09 15.02 -20.50
N GLU A 172 9.91 15.01 -19.87
CA GLU A 172 8.89 16.06 -20.07
C GLU A 172 9.43 17.45 -19.69
N LYS A 173 10.17 17.55 -18.56
CA LYS A 173 10.78 18.83 -18.16
C LYS A 173 11.90 19.26 -19.09
N ILE A 174 12.73 18.33 -19.59
CA ILE A 174 13.76 18.64 -20.58
C ILE A 174 13.12 19.20 -21.85
N GLU A 175 12.02 18.62 -22.33
CA GLU A 175 11.33 19.10 -23.52
C GLU A 175 10.71 20.49 -23.31
N GLN A 176 10.04 20.72 -22.18
CA GLN A 176 9.48 22.04 -21.82
C GLN A 176 10.56 23.12 -21.74
N LEU A 177 11.70 22.82 -21.10
CA LEU A 177 12.81 23.77 -20.98
C LEU A 177 13.40 24.08 -22.36
N THR A 178 13.55 23.06 -23.20
CA THR A 178 14.10 23.19 -24.56
C THR A 178 13.19 23.97 -25.50
N GLN A 179 11.86 23.83 -25.39
CA GLN A 179 10.89 24.63 -26.15
C GLN A 179 10.94 26.11 -25.72
N ARG A 180 10.95 26.40 -24.42
CA ARG A 180 11.02 27.79 -23.92
C ARG A 180 12.32 28.51 -24.29
N ILE A 181 13.43 27.79 -24.30
CA ILE A 181 14.73 28.35 -24.68
C ILE A 181 14.84 28.50 -26.21
N ARG A 182 14.07 27.75 -26.99
CA ARG A 182 13.96 27.97 -28.45
C ARG A 182 13.30 29.29 -28.78
N ASP A 183 12.30 29.69 -28.00
CA ASP A 183 11.48 30.88 -28.28
C ASP A 183 12.05 32.18 -27.70
N GLY A 184 13.05 32.11 -26.81
CA GLY A 184 13.67 33.29 -26.17
C GLY A 184 15.19 33.21 -26.09
N LEU A 185 15.87 34.32 -26.41
CA LEU A 185 17.34 34.43 -26.39
C LEU A 185 17.96 34.27 -24.98
N ARG A 186 17.26 34.72 -23.92
CA ARG A 186 17.69 34.61 -22.52
C ARG A 186 16.48 34.52 -21.60
N THR A 187 16.43 33.53 -20.74
CA THR A 187 15.32 33.33 -19.80
C THR A 187 15.80 33.12 -18.36
N SER A 188 14.88 33.23 -17.40
CA SER A 188 15.15 33.01 -15.98
C SER A 188 14.57 31.66 -15.54
N PHE A 189 15.35 30.90 -14.80
CA PHE A 189 14.88 29.63 -14.21
C PHE A 189 13.77 29.86 -13.18
N HIS A 190 13.77 30.98 -12.45
CA HIS A 190 12.68 31.31 -11.53
C HIS A 190 11.35 31.51 -12.26
N LYS A 191 11.38 32.15 -13.44
CA LYS A 191 10.18 32.27 -14.29
C LYS A 191 9.72 30.92 -14.83
N PHE A 192 10.64 29.99 -15.07
CA PHE A 192 10.29 28.61 -15.44
C PHE A 192 9.58 27.87 -14.30
N LEU A 193 10.03 28.06 -13.06
CA LEU A 193 9.46 27.43 -11.87
C LEU A 193 8.16 28.09 -11.39
N ALA A 194 7.85 29.33 -11.79
CA ALA A 194 6.63 30.04 -11.38
C ALA A 194 5.33 29.32 -11.81
N GLU A 195 5.43 28.37 -12.73
CA GLU A 195 4.31 27.52 -13.18
C GLU A 195 4.24 26.16 -12.48
N SER A 196 5.23 25.85 -11.63
CA SER A 196 5.34 24.58 -10.92
C SER A 196 4.98 24.76 -9.45
N GLY A 197 3.94 24.08 -9.00
CA GLY A 197 3.36 24.25 -7.66
C GLY A 197 3.95 23.31 -6.59
N ASP A 198 4.68 22.27 -7.00
CA ASP A 198 5.16 21.21 -6.10
C ASP A 198 6.70 21.15 -5.97
N ARG A 199 7.19 20.85 -4.76
CA ARG A 199 8.61 20.75 -4.44
C ARG A 199 9.29 19.60 -5.21
N LYS A 200 8.59 18.50 -5.48
CA LYS A 200 9.11 17.40 -6.31
C LYS A 200 9.31 17.85 -7.75
N GLU A 201 8.33 18.58 -8.31
CA GLU A 201 8.42 19.14 -9.66
C GLU A 201 9.58 20.12 -9.82
N ILE A 202 9.85 20.96 -8.80
CA ILE A 202 11.00 21.86 -8.77
C ILE A 202 12.32 21.08 -8.81
N ALA A 203 12.42 19.97 -8.06
CA ALA A 203 13.62 19.14 -8.04
C ALA A 203 13.87 18.47 -9.41
N VAL A 204 12.82 17.94 -10.06
CA VAL A 204 12.91 17.36 -11.40
C VAL A 204 13.28 18.41 -12.45
N ALA A 205 12.71 19.61 -12.37
CA ALA A 205 13.07 20.73 -13.25
C ALA A 205 14.54 21.15 -13.11
N PHE A 206 15.07 21.12 -11.88
CA PHE A 206 16.49 21.42 -11.66
C PHE A 206 17.42 20.33 -12.21
N LEU A 207 17.05 19.06 -12.05
CA LEU A 207 17.76 17.94 -12.68
C LEU A 207 17.75 18.05 -14.22
N ALA A 208 16.62 18.43 -14.82
CA ALA A 208 16.51 18.65 -16.25
C ALA A 208 17.46 19.76 -16.74
N LEU A 209 17.57 20.86 -15.99
CA LEU A 209 18.52 21.93 -16.27
C LEU A 209 19.97 21.43 -16.22
N LEU A 210 20.34 20.67 -15.19
CA LEU A 210 21.70 20.12 -15.06
C LEU A 210 22.04 19.16 -16.19
N GLU A 211 21.09 18.35 -16.63
CA GLU A 211 21.28 17.44 -17.76
C GLU A 211 21.46 18.21 -19.08
N LEU A 212 20.71 19.28 -19.32
CA LEU A 212 20.88 20.14 -20.51
C LEU A 212 22.22 20.89 -20.52
N VAL A 213 22.71 21.32 -19.35
CA VAL A 213 24.06 21.90 -19.20
C VAL A 213 25.12 20.85 -19.53
N LYS A 214 24.97 19.64 -18.98
CA LYS A 214 25.88 18.52 -19.23
C LYS A 214 25.93 18.12 -20.70
N GLN A 215 24.80 18.20 -21.42
CA GLN A 215 24.71 17.97 -22.86
C GLN A 215 25.16 19.17 -23.71
N ARG A 216 25.55 20.30 -23.09
CA ARG A 216 25.96 21.55 -23.74
C ARG A 216 24.91 22.15 -24.68
N ILE A 217 23.63 21.91 -24.39
CA ILE A 217 22.51 22.50 -25.14
C ILE A 217 22.23 23.92 -24.62
N ILE A 218 22.47 24.15 -23.33
CA ILE A 218 22.22 25.43 -22.66
C ILE A 218 23.46 25.87 -21.87
N LYS A 219 23.68 27.18 -21.84
CA LYS A 219 24.62 27.86 -20.97
C LYS A 219 23.85 28.47 -19.81
N VAL A 220 24.43 28.36 -18.62
CA VAL A 220 23.82 28.86 -17.39
C VAL A 220 24.76 29.86 -16.73
N GLU A 221 24.20 30.98 -16.27
CA GLU A 221 24.93 32.02 -15.56
C GLU A 221 24.20 32.33 -14.24
N GLN A 222 24.93 32.25 -13.13
CA GLN A 222 24.48 32.64 -11.79
C GLN A 222 25.60 33.45 -11.15
N LYS A 223 25.29 34.67 -10.70
CA LYS A 223 26.30 35.61 -10.18
C LYS A 223 26.76 35.27 -8.77
N ASN A 224 25.82 35.06 -7.85
CA ASN A 224 26.10 34.65 -6.48
C ASN A 224 25.30 33.39 -6.10
N LEU A 225 25.72 32.72 -5.02
CA LEU A 225 24.98 31.61 -4.42
C LEU A 225 23.53 32.02 -4.12
N PHE A 226 22.58 31.19 -4.55
CA PHE A 226 21.14 31.38 -4.35
C PHE A 226 20.52 32.59 -5.08
N GLU A 227 21.23 33.22 -6.01
CA GLU A 227 20.67 34.23 -6.90
C GLU A 227 19.99 33.62 -8.14
N GLU A 228 19.36 34.48 -8.93
CA GLU A 228 18.65 34.11 -10.15
C GLU A 228 19.57 33.38 -11.14
N ILE A 229 19.08 32.27 -11.66
CA ILE A 229 19.77 31.44 -12.64
C ILE A 229 19.29 31.85 -14.04
N HIS A 230 20.18 32.42 -14.84
CA HIS A 230 19.90 32.79 -16.22
C HIS A 230 20.26 31.64 -17.15
N LEU A 231 19.35 31.34 -18.09
CA LEU A 231 19.49 30.30 -19.10
C LEU A 231 19.63 30.96 -20.47
N GLU A 232 20.64 30.54 -21.21
CA GLU A 232 20.94 31.00 -22.58
C GLU A 232 21.22 29.78 -23.45
N ARG A 233 20.82 29.83 -24.73
CA ARG A 233 21.13 28.76 -25.68
C ARG A 233 22.60 28.84 -26.08
N VAL A 234 23.27 27.68 -26.17
CA VAL A 234 24.63 27.57 -26.73
C VAL A 234 24.62 27.74 -28.25
#